data_AF-A0A3R6XRB5-F1
#
_entry.id   AF-A0A3R6XRB5-F1
#
_cell.length_a   1.000
_cell.length_b   1.000
_cell.length_c   1.000
_cell.angle_alpha   90.00
_cell.angle_beta   90.00
_cell.angle_gamma   90.00
#
_symmetry.space_group_name_H-M   'P 1'
#
loop_
_entity.id
_entity.type
_entity.pdbx_description
1 polymer ?
#
loop_
_entity_poly.entity_id
_entity_poly.type
_entity_poly.pdbx_seq_one_letter_code
_entity_poly.pdbx_strand_id
1 'polypeptide(L)'
;MMAPSWVLLVAAVATVLLHSVYASSNAAVLYPNQLQTHQVIYPNQPVVYELRTDADVSYEVKLSYRATTPSKFTLRILDSTEGLHKDRAQYKNMRRILNTEKTFVRGIADKISYVSMQVEGISYLLTQAEMDARRTEFDILLEDVVLQVLPRSAIPLIVVAVILLLLMFVCVYPRVMQLLSPDNVIMKSH
;
A
#
# COMPACT_ATOMS: atom_id res chain seq x y z
N MET A 1 -43.52 26.13 21.07
CA MET A 1 -44.05 25.26 20.01
C MET A 1 -43.21 23.98 20.01
N MET A 2 -43.78 22.86 20.47
CA MET A 2 -43.06 21.58 20.55
C MET A 2 -43.03 20.92 19.18
N ALA A 3 -41.83 20.57 18.70
CA ALA A 3 -41.69 19.80 17.47
C ALA A 3 -42.38 18.43 17.64
N PRO A 4 -43.12 17.94 16.63
CA PRO A 4 -43.91 16.73 16.77
C PRO A 4 -43.00 15.50 16.86
N SER A 5 -43.35 14.52 17.71
CA SER A 5 -42.43 13.46 18.18
C SER A 5 -41.86 12.56 17.06
N TRP A 6 -42.53 12.49 15.91
CA TRP A 6 -42.05 11.76 14.74
C TRP A 6 -40.82 12.41 14.11
N VAL A 7 -40.65 13.72 14.21
CA VAL A 7 -39.46 14.44 13.71
C VAL A 7 -38.22 14.10 14.54
N LEU A 8 -38.38 13.96 15.86
CA LEU A 8 -37.29 13.53 16.75
C LEU A 8 -36.91 12.06 16.50
N LEU A 9 -37.89 11.21 16.17
CA LEU A 9 -37.66 9.81 15.88
C LEU A 9 -36.96 9.62 14.52
N VAL A 10 -37.34 10.38 13.50
CA VAL A 10 -36.65 10.40 12.20
C VAL A 10 -35.23 10.98 12.33
N ALA A 11 -35.05 12.04 13.12
CA ALA A 11 -33.72 12.60 13.39
C ALA A 11 -32.84 11.61 14.16
N ALA A 12 -33.38 10.88 15.13
CA ALA A 12 -32.65 9.84 15.87
C ALA A 12 -32.29 8.63 14.99
N VAL A 13 -33.18 8.21 14.09
CA VAL A 13 -32.89 7.13 13.14
C VAL A 13 -31.85 7.60 12.11
N ALA A 14 -31.94 8.85 11.64
CA ALA A 14 -30.94 9.42 10.73
C ALA A 14 -29.58 9.56 11.41
N THR A 15 -29.51 9.99 12.67
CA THR A 15 -28.24 10.03 13.41
C THR A 15 -27.72 8.63 13.71
N VAL A 16 -28.54 7.65 14.05
CA VAL A 16 -28.10 6.25 14.23
C VAL A 16 -27.61 5.63 12.91
N LEU A 17 -28.22 5.97 11.78
CA LEU A 17 -27.77 5.56 10.45
C LEU A 17 -26.49 6.30 10.01
N LEU A 18 -26.30 7.57 10.40
CA LEU A 18 -25.06 8.32 10.18
C LEU A 18 -23.93 7.89 11.13
N HIS A 19 -24.27 7.37 12.31
CA HIS A 19 -23.35 6.78 13.28
C HIS A 19 -23.31 5.25 13.17
N SER A 20 -23.76 4.67 12.04
CA SER A 20 -23.52 3.26 11.78
C SER A 20 -22.01 3.07 11.87
N VAL A 21 -21.63 2.45 12.98
CA VAL A 21 -20.28 2.24 13.43
C VAL A 21 -19.47 1.79 12.23
N TYR A 22 -18.46 2.57 11.85
CA TYR A 22 -17.37 2.06 11.02
C TYR A 22 -16.71 0.95 11.83
N ALA A 23 -17.33 -0.23 11.82
CA ALA A 23 -16.70 -1.44 12.28
C ALA A 23 -15.61 -1.69 11.26
N SER A 24 -14.39 -1.32 11.63
CA SER A 24 -13.19 -1.63 10.88
C SER A 24 -13.13 -3.14 10.76
N SER A 25 -13.53 -3.64 9.59
CA SER A 25 -13.47 -5.03 9.23
C SER A 25 -12.36 -5.19 8.21
N ASN A 26 -11.52 -6.17 8.43
CA ASN A 26 -10.48 -6.47 7.47
C ASN A 26 -11.14 -7.04 6.20
N ALA A 27 -10.63 -6.62 5.04
CA ALA A 27 -11.00 -7.25 3.79
C ALA A 27 -10.62 -8.74 3.86
N ALA A 28 -11.48 -9.62 3.34
CA ALA A 28 -11.14 -11.03 3.21
C ALA A 28 -10.23 -11.30 1.99
N VAL A 29 -10.35 -10.45 0.96
CA VAL A 29 -9.75 -10.64 -0.36
C VAL A 29 -9.11 -9.34 -0.82
N LEU A 30 -7.88 -9.43 -1.35
CA LEU A 30 -7.16 -8.32 -1.99
C LEU A 30 -7.24 -8.45 -3.50
N TYR A 31 -7.71 -7.38 -4.14
CA TYR A 31 -7.78 -7.25 -5.59
C TYR A 31 -6.59 -6.41 -6.11
N PRO A 32 -6.08 -6.72 -7.30
CA PRO A 32 -4.98 -5.97 -7.88
C PRO A 32 -5.30 -4.48 -8.08
N ASN A 33 -4.34 -3.64 -7.74
CA ASN A 33 -4.36 -2.18 -7.80
C ASN A 33 -5.50 -1.51 -6.99
N GLN A 34 -6.09 -2.23 -6.03
CA GLN A 34 -7.10 -1.67 -5.13
C GLN A 34 -6.52 -1.51 -3.72
N LEU A 35 -6.41 -0.26 -3.28
CA LEU A 35 -5.96 0.06 -1.93
C LEU A 35 -7.06 -0.27 -0.91
N GLN A 36 -6.74 -1.14 0.05
CA GLN A 36 -7.58 -1.38 1.22
C GLN A 36 -7.06 -0.53 2.37
N THR A 37 -7.87 0.41 2.83
CA THR A 37 -7.51 1.34 3.90
C THR A 37 -8.15 0.95 5.23
N HIS A 38 -7.63 1.51 6.32
CA HIS A 38 -8.21 1.40 7.67
C HIS A 38 -8.40 -0.06 8.13
N GLN A 39 -7.51 -0.94 7.70
CA GLN A 39 -7.45 -2.31 8.18
C GLN A 39 -6.92 -2.33 9.61
N VAL A 40 -7.35 -3.28 10.42
CA VAL A 40 -7.00 -3.35 11.84
C VAL A 40 -6.39 -4.71 12.17
N ILE A 41 -5.23 -4.67 12.81
CA ILE A 41 -4.60 -5.87 13.36
C ILE A 41 -4.41 -5.71 14.86
N TYR A 42 -4.73 -6.78 15.56
CA TYR A 42 -4.60 -6.88 17.00
C TYR A 42 -3.34 -7.68 17.38
N PRO A 43 -2.68 -7.35 18.50
CA PRO A 43 -1.55 -8.13 18.98
C PRO A 43 -1.92 -9.62 19.13
N ASN A 44 -1.03 -10.52 18.72
CA ASN A 44 -1.26 -11.98 18.79
C ASN A 44 -2.48 -12.52 18.00
N GLN A 45 -3.12 -11.71 17.16
CA GLN A 45 -4.20 -12.13 16.27
C GLN A 45 -3.79 -11.89 14.81
N PRO A 46 -3.26 -12.93 14.12
CA PRO A 46 -2.85 -12.78 12.74
C PRO A 46 -4.06 -12.55 11.83
N VAL A 47 -3.89 -11.68 10.84
CA VAL A 47 -4.89 -11.40 9.81
C VAL A 47 -4.44 -12.07 8.53
N VAL A 48 -5.35 -12.76 7.84
CA VAL A 48 -5.05 -13.47 6.59
C VAL A 48 -5.92 -12.89 5.49
N TYR A 49 -5.28 -12.59 4.36
CA TYR A 49 -5.94 -12.11 3.15
C TYR A 49 -5.74 -13.09 2.01
N GLU A 50 -6.81 -13.36 1.28
CA GLU A 50 -6.74 -14.07 0.00
C GLU A 50 -6.24 -13.11 -1.10
N LEU A 51 -5.27 -13.54 -1.90
CA LEU A 51 -4.74 -12.75 -3.01
C LEU A 51 -5.41 -13.18 -4.32
N ARG A 52 -6.15 -12.27 -4.97
CA ARG A 52 -6.65 -12.50 -6.33
C ARG A 52 -5.54 -12.20 -7.32
N THR A 53 -4.95 -13.26 -7.85
CA THR A 53 -3.81 -13.19 -8.77
C THR A 53 -4.11 -13.96 -10.04
N ASP A 54 -3.67 -13.41 -11.17
CA ASP A 54 -3.69 -14.08 -12.46
C ASP A 54 -2.44 -14.93 -12.63
N ALA A 55 -2.56 -16.02 -13.39
CA ALA A 55 -1.46 -16.93 -13.65
C ALA A 55 -0.29 -16.22 -14.34
N ASP A 56 0.93 -16.50 -13.88
CA ASP A 56 2.18 -15.96 -14.43
C ASP A 56 2.37 -14.44 -14.33
N VAL A 57 1.51 -13.75 -13.59
CA VAL A 57 1.65 -12.32 -13.29
C VAL A 57 2.36 -12.13 -11.95
N SER A 58 3.29 -11.18 -11.90
CA SER A 58 3.99 -10.79 -10.67
C SER A 58 3.26 -9.64 -10.00
N TYR A 59 3.13 -9.72 -8.68
CA TYR A 59 2.48 -8.74 -7.83
C TYR A 59 3.41 -8.30 -6.69
N GLU A 60 3.26 -7.05 -6.27
CA GLU A 60 3.89 -6.50 -5.08
C GLU A 60 2.80 -6.27 -4.03
N VAL A 61 2.93 -6.91 -2.86
CA VAL A 61 2.09 -6.62 -1.70
C VAL A 61 2.79 -5.54 -0.88
N LYS A 62 2.12 -4.40 -0.72
CA LYS A 62 2.60 -3.25 0.03
C LYS A 62 1.74 -3.07 1.28
N LEU A 63 2.41 -2.99 2.42
CA LEU A 63 1.82 -2.65 3.70
C LEU A 63 2.32 -1.27 4.10
N SER A 64 1.44 -0.40 4.57
CA SER A 64 1.79 0.87 5.19
C SER A 64 1.09 1.03 6.52
N TYR A 65 1.82 1.49 7.53
CA TYR A 65 1.30 1.71 8.87
C TYR A 65 1.86 3.00 9.47
N ARG A 66 1.25 3.49 10.54
CA ARG A 66 1.66 4.75 11.18
C ARG A 66 3.01 4.63 11.88
N ALA A 67 3.80 5.70 11.87
CA ALA A 67 5.12 5.76 12.49
C ALA A 67 5.12 5.65 14.02
N THR A 68 3.98 5.97 14.64
CA THR A 68 3.83 6.04 16.08
C THR A 68 3.62 4.67 16.74
N THR A 69 3.50 3.60 15.95
CA THR A 69 3.30 2.24 16.45
C THR A 69 4.61 1.45 16.42
N PRO A 70 5.25 1.20 17.58
CA PRO A 70 6.45 0.38 17.66
C PRO A 70 6.05 -1.10 17.49
N SER A 71 5.87 -1.51 16.24
CA SER A 71 5.42 -2.85 15.90
C SER A 71 6.24 -3.38 14.74
N LYS A 72 6.78 -4.59 14.92
CA LYS A 72 7.35 -5.37 13.82
C LYS A 72 6.20 -6.13 13.18
N PHE A 73 5.94 -5.89 11.91
CA PHE A 73 5.00 -6.69 11.16
C PHE A 73 5.78 -7.83 10.49
N THR A 74 5.09 -8.92 10.23
CA THR A 74 5.64 -10.01 9.45
C THR A 74 4.60 -10.41 8.44
N LEU A 75 4.88 -10.12 7.17
CA LEU A 75 4.14 -10.60 6.02
C LEU A 75 4.67 -11.98 5.63
N ARG A 76 3.78 -12.96 5.56
CA ARG A 76 4.10 -14.32 5.08
C ARG A 76 3.17 -14.69 3.96
N ILE A 77 3.72 -15.28 2.91
CA ILE A 77 2.95 -15.81 1.80
C ILE A 77 2.66 -17.27 2.13
N LEU A 78 1.39 -17.65 2.17
CA LEU A 78 0.98 -19.03 2.36
C LEU A 78 0.53 -19.57 1.00
N ASP A 79 1.21 -20.59 0.50
CA ASP A 79 0.78 -21.32 -0.69
C ASP A 79 -0.17 -22.45 -0.28
N SER A 80 -1.28 -22.62 -1.02
CA SER A 80 -2.29 -23.66 -0.79
C SER A 80 -1.74 -25.10 -0.71
N THR A 81 -0.50 -25.34 -1.17
CA THR A 81 0.13 -26.66 -1.21
C THR A 81 1.25 -26.89 -0.19
N GLU A 82 1.68 -25.90 0.60
CA GLU A 82 2.79 -26.09 1.55
C GLU A 82 2.41 -25.68 2.98
N GLY A 83 2.35 -26.66 3.87
CA GLY A 83 2.25 -26.43 5.31
C GLY A 83 3.52 -25.76 5.82
N LEU A 84 3.35 -24.60 6.46
CA LEU A 84 4.08 -23.92 7.57
C LEU A 84 5.62 -24.06 7.76
N HIS A 85 6.35 -24.84 6.97
CA HIS A 85 7.70 -25.32 7.31
C HIS A 85 8.78 -25.00 6.27
N LYS A 86 8.45 -24.37 5.14
CA LYS A 86 9.44 -23.91 4.15
C LYS A 86 9.68 -22.39 4.11
N ASP A 87 9.07 -21.64 5.03
CA ASP A 87 9.14 -20.16 5.07
C ASP A 87 10.55 -19.59 5.23
N ARG A 88 11.54 -20.36 5.72
CA ARG A 88 12.88 -19.81 6.04
C ARG A 88 13.66 -19.31 4.82
N ALA A 89 13.39 -19.82 3.61
CA ALA A 89 14.13 -19.42 2.41
C ALA A 89 13.56 -18.17 1.72
N GLN A 90 12.29 -17.83 1.94
CA GLN A 90 11.61 -16.73 1.26
C GLN A 90 11.72 -15.38 1.98
N TYR A 91 12.29 -15.35 3.20
CA TYR A 91 12.61 -14.13 3.95
C TYR A 91 13.64 -13.21 3.28
N LYS A 92 14.32 -13.67 2.21
CA LYS A 92 15.45 -12.93 1.62
C LYS A 92 15.05 -11.63 0.89
N ASN A 93 13.76 -11.41 0.64
CA ASN A 93 13.25 -10.28 -0.15
C ASN A 93 12.34 -9.29 0.62
N MET A 94 12.25 -9.36 1.95
CA MET A 94 11.56 -8.31 2.71
C MET A 94 12.51 -7.14 2.96
N ARG A 95 12.27 -6.03 2.27
CA ARG A 95 12.97 -4.76 2.52
C ARG A 95 12.07 -3.85 3.33
N ARG A 96 12.47 -3.53 4.56
CA ARG A 96 11.85 -2.46 5.36
C ARG A 96 12.41 -1.12 4.91
N ILE A 97 11.55 -0.27 4.36
CA ILE A 97 11.87 1.13 4.09
C ILE A 97 10.75 1.93 4.76
N LEU A 98 11.07 2.78 5.74
CA LEU A 98 10.05 3.52 6.49
C LEU A 98 9.09 2.58 7.25
N ASN A 99 7.87 3.04 7.52
CA ASN A 99 6.75 2.26 8.07
C ASN A 99 6.00 1.57 6.93
N THR A 100 6.77 0.95 6.04
CA THR A 100 6.24 0.12 4.96
C THR A 100 6.96 -1.21 4.89
N GLU A 101 6.19 -2.26 4.67
CA GLU A 101 6.70 -3.60 4.38
C GLU A 101 6.23 -4.02 2.99
N LYS A 102 7.11 -4.74 2.30
CA LYS A 102 6.90 -5.12 0.91
C LYS A 102 7.32 -6.56 0.71
N THR A 103 6.49 -7.31 -0.01
CA THR A 103 6.80 -8.66 -0.46
C THR A 103 6.30 -8.86 -1.88
N PHE A 104 6.89 -9.82 -2.60
CA PHE A 104 6.55 -10.13 -3.98
C PHE A 104 5.91 -11.52 -4.06
N VAL A 105 4.83 -11.61 -4.84
CA VAL A 105 4.09 -12.85 -5.10
C VAL A 105 3.98 -13.00 -6.61
N ARG A 106 4.11 -14.23 -7.10
CA ARG A 106 3.79 -14.57 -8.49
C ARG A 106 2.54 -15.43 -8.48
N GLY A 107 1.53 -15.05 -9.26
CA GLY A 107 0.31 -15.84 -9.41
C GLY A 107 0.62 -17.17 -10.09
N ILE A 108 0.04 -18.25 -9.54
CA ILE A 108 0.20 -19.61 -10.05
C ILE A 108 -1.18 -20.09 -10.50
N ALA A 109 -1.27 -20.66 -11.70
CA ALA A 109 -2.52 -21.23 -12.21
C ALA A 109 -3.10 -22.26 -11.23
N ASP A 110 -4.41 -22.21 -11.04
CA ASP A 110 -5.19 -23.10 -10.17
C ASP A 110 -4.77 -23.13 -8.69
N LYS A 111 -4.01 -22.12 -8.23
CA LYS A 111 -3.65 -21.96 -6.82
C LYS A 111 -4.08 -20.61 -6.29
N ILE A 112 -4.56 -20.65 -5.05
CA ILE A 112 -4.84 -19.44 -4.28
C ILE A 112 -3.62 -19.19 -3.38
N SER A 113 -3.10 -17.97 -3.44
CA SER A 113 -2.07 -17.48 -2.54
C SER A 113 -2.72 -16.65 -1.44
N TYR A 114 -2.19 -16.76 -0.23
CA TYR A 114 -2.63 -15.94 0.90
C TYR A 114 -1.48 -15.10 1.42
N VAL A 115 -1.79 -13.95 1.99
CA VAL A 115 -0.85 -13.19 2.81
C VAL A 115 -1.34 -13.18 4.25
N SER A 116 -0.53 -13.76 5.14
CA SER A 116 -0.71 -13.67 6.57
C SER A 116 0.10 -12.51 7.10
N MET A 117 -0.50 -11.73 7.98
CA MET A 117 0.15 -10.64 8.68
C MET A 117 0.03 -10.84 10.18
N GLN A 118 1.14 -10.64 10.87
CA GLN A 118 1.19 -10.70 12.32
C GLN A 118 1.96 -9.50 12.87
N VAL A 119 1.42 -8.88 13.90
CA VAL A 119 2.17 -7.94 14.75
C VAL A 119 2.89 -8.74 15.82
N GLU A 120 4.20 -8.52 15.96
CA GLU A 120 4.97 -9.07 17.09
C GLU A 120 4.33 -8.60 18.40
N GLY A 121 3.76 -9.58 19.12
CA GLY A 121 2.98 -9.32 20.31
C GLY A 121 3.77 -9.52 21.59
N ILE A 122 3.17 -9.06 22.68
CA ILE A 122 3.69 -9.22 24.03
C ILE A 122 3.28 -10.61 24.54
N SER A 123 4.13 -11.25 25.35
CA SER A 123 4.00 -12.66 25.73
C SER A 123 2.89 -12.98 26.73
N TYR A 124 2.19 -11.99 27.26
CA TYR A 124 1.11 -12.19 28.24
C TYR A 124 -0.28 -12.02 27.62
N LEU A 125 -1.30 -12.53 28.30
CA LEU A 125 -2.70 -12.38 27.92
C LEU A 125 -3.14 -10.94 28.20
N LEU A 126 -3.48 -10.20 27.14
CA LEU A 126 -4.03 -8.85 27.26
C LEU A 126 -5.54 -8.92 27.49
N THR A 127 -6.06 -7.98 28.27
CA THR A 127 -7.50 -7.73 28.36
C THR A 127 -8.03 -7.11 27.06
N GLN A 128 -9.34 -7.19 26.81
CA GLN A 128 -9.93 -6.62 25.59
C GLN A 128 -9.68 -5.11 25.47
N ALA A 129 -9.73 -4.37 26.58
CA ALA A 129 -9.46 -2.93 26.59
C ALA A 129 -8.00 -2.61 26.23
N GLU A 130 -7.04 -3.42 26.69
CA GLU A 130 -5.63 -3.27 26.32
C GLU A 130 -5.36 -3.66 24.87
N MET A 131 -6.07 -4.66 24.37
CA MET A 131 -6.04 -5.06 22.96
C MET A 131 -6.52 -3.92 22.05
N ASP A 132 -7.65 -3.30 22.40
CA ASP A 132 -8.19 -2.17 21.64
C ASP A 132 -7.30 -0.93 21.72
N ALA A 133 -6.65 -0.68 22.87
CA ALA A 133 -5.69 0.41 23.02
C ALA A 133 -4.40 0.19 22.20
N ARG A 134 -4.07 -1.06 21.88
CA ARG A 134 -2.86 -1.45 21.14
C ARG A 134 -3.17 -1.92 19.72
N ARG A 135 -4.41 -1.76 19.24
CA ARG A 135 -4.78 -2.08 17.87
C ARG A 135 -3.95 -1.22 16.92
N THR A 136 -3.50 -1.81 15.82
CA THR A 136 -2.79 -1.05 14.79
C THR A 136 -3.62 -0.95 13.54
N GLU A 137 -3.82 0.28 13.08
CA GLU A 137 -4.38 0.58 11.77
C GLU A 137 -3.29 0.56 10.70
N PHE A 138 -3.61 -0.02 9.55
CA PHE A 138 -2.73 -0.11 8.40
C PHE A 138 -3.52 -0.07 7.10
N ASP A 139 -2.80 0.22 6.02
CA ASP A 139 -3.29 0.13 4.66
C ASP A 139 -2.51 -0.95 3.92
N ILE A 140 -3.20 -1.72 3.09
CA ILE A 140 -2.60 -2.79 2.30
C ILE A 140 -3.02 -2.66 0.83
N LEU A 141 -2.07 -2.90 -0.06
CA LEU A 141 -2.25 -2.83 -1.50
C LEU A 141 -1.61 -4.06 -2.14
N LEU A 142 -2.37 -4.75 -2.97
CA LEU A 142 -1.85 -5.70 -3.96
C LEU A 142 -1.67 -4.94 -5.27
N GLU A 143 -0.47 -4.85 -5.81
CA GLU A 143 -0.18 -4.07 -7.02
C GLU A 143 0.45 -4.92 -8.12
N ASP A 144 0.06 -4.69 -9.37
CA ASP A 144 0.67 -5.34 -10.52
C ASP A 144 2.10 -4.86 -10.75
N VAL A 145 3.00 -5.79 -11.05
CA VAL A 145 4.36 -5.49 -11.50
C VAL A 145 4.44 -5.65 -13.02
N VAL A 146 4.59 -4.52 -13.71
CA VAL A 146 4.76 -4.42 -15.15
C VAL A 146 6.23 -4.64 -15.52
N LEU A 147 6.48 -5.34 -16.64
CA LEU A 147 7.81 -5.71 -17.11
C LEU A 147 8.65 -6.47 -16.06
N GLN A 148 8.01 -7.17 -15.11
CA GLN A 148 8.65 -7.89 -14.00
C GLN A 148 9.50 -7.04 -13.04
N VAL A 149 9.57 -5.72 -13.25
CA VAL A 149 10.46 -4.81 -12.49
C VAL A 149 9.72 -3.62 -11.90
N LEU A 150 8.70 -3.08 -12.60
CA LEU A 150 8.12 -1.79 -12.26
C LEU A 150 6.69 -1.93 -11.72
N PRO A 151 6.39 -1.37 -10.54
CA PRO A 151 5.00 -1.29 -10.07
C PRO A 151 4.18 -0.40 -11.01
N ARG A 152 2.92 -0.77 -11.25
CA ARG A 152 2.03 -0.06 -12.19
C ARG A 152 1.87 1.44 -11.88
N SER A 153 1.88 1.81 -10.60
CA SER A 153 1.84 3.19 -10.12
C SER A 153 3.06 4.03 -10.52
N ALA A 154 4.20 3.41 -10.82
CA ALA A 154 5.40 4.13 -11.26
C ALA A 154 5.34 4.57 -12.72
N ILE A 155 4.53 3.93 -13.56
CA ILE A 155 4.42 4.23 -15.00
C ILE A 155 4.06 5.69 -15.28
N PRO A 156 2.97 6.27 -14.72
CA PRO A 156 2.63 7.66 -14.99
C PRO A 156 3.73 8.63 -14.53
N LEU A 157 4.42 8.32 -13.43
CA LEU A 157 5.51 9.15 -12.92
C LEU A 157 6.74 9.12 -13.86
N ILE A 158 7.08 7.94 -14.41
CA ILE A 158 8.13 7.80 -15.42
C ILE A 158 7.77 8.60 -16.68
N VAL A 159 6.52 8.51 -17.14
CA VAL A 159 6.05 9.26 -18.32
C VAL A 159 6.21 10.77 -18.09
N VAL A 160 5.76 11.29 -16.95
CA VAL A 160 5.92 12.71 -16.60
C VAL A 160 7.40 13.12 -16.54
N ALA A 161 8.25 12.29 -15.93
CA ALA A 161 9.68 12.56 -15.86
C ALA A 161 10.34 12.64 -17.25
N VAL A 162 9.98 11.73 -18.16
CA VAL A 162 10.45 11.76 -19.56
C VAL A 162 10.00 13.02 -20.28
N ILE A 163 8.74 13.43 -20.11
CA ILE A 163 8.22 14.68 -20.71
C ILE A 163 8.99 15.90 -20.20
N LEU A 164 9.26 15.99 -18.89
CA LEU A 164 10.03 17.08 -18.31
C LEU A 164 11.47 17.11 -18.83
N LEU A 165 12.11 15.94 -18.96
CA LEU A 165 13.46 15.84 -19.54
C LEU A 165 13.49 16.28 -21.00
N LEU A 166 12.49 15.89 -21.81
CA LEU A 166 12.37 16.34 -23.19
C LEU A 166 12.14 17.86 -23.26
N LEU A 167 11.31 18.42 -22.39
CA LEU A 167 11.09 19.86 -22.31
C LEU A 167 12.38 20.59 -21.91
N MET A 168 13.14 20.07 -20.94
CA MET A 168 14.44 20.62 -20.57
C MET A 168 15.40 20.60 -21.77
N PHE A 169 15.45 19.49 -22.51
CA PHE A 169 16.31 19.35 -23.69
C PHE A 169 15.91 20.30 -24.84
N VAL A 170 14.62 20.51 -25.07
CA VAL A 170 14.13 21.36 -26.18
C VAL A 170 14.12 22.85 -25.81
N CYS A 171 13.80 23.20 -24.57
CA CYS A 171 13.58 24.59 -24.17
C CYS A 171 14.75 25.18 -23.38
N VAL A 172 15.31 24.42 -22.43
CA VAL A 172 16.30 24.94 -21.49
C VAL A 172 17.71 24.78 -22.06
N TYR A 173 18.04 23.61 -22.59
CA TYR A 173 19.37 23.33 -23.14
C TYR A 173 19.81 24.32 -24.24
N PRO A 174 19.00 24.66 -25.27
CA PRO A 174 19.43 25.63 -26.28
C PRO A 174 19.60 27.04 -25.71
N ARG A 175 18.75 27.46 -24.77
CA ARG A 175 18.88 28.76 -24.08
C ARG A 175 20.18 28.83 -23.28
N VAL A 176 20.51 27.76 -22.56
CA VAL A 176 21.75 27.66 -21.78
C VAL A 176 22.98 27.62 -22.69
N MET A 177 22.94 26.87 -23.79
CA MET A 177 24.03 26.83 -24.78
C MET A 177 24.27 28.18 -25.46
N GLN A 178 23.21 28.95 -25.74
CA GLN A 178 23.33 30.32 -26.25
C GLN A 178 24.04 31.26 -25.27
N LEU A 179 23.77 31.12 -23.97
CA LEU A 179 24.42 31.92 -22.93
C LEU A 179 25.88 31.50 -22.68
N LEU A 180 26.19 30.22 -22.88
CA LEU A 180 27.52 29.65 -22.70
C LEU A 180 28.41 29.72 -23.95
N SER A 181 27.89 30.22 -25.08
CA SER A 181 28.66 30.45 -26.32
C SER A 181 28.90 31.95 -26.52
N PRO A 182 29.79 32.60 -25.75
CA PRO A 182 30.07 34.02 -25.90
C PRO A 182 31.11 34.23 -27.00
N ASP A 183 30.90 33.76 -28.22
CA ASP A 183 31.79 34.10 -29.34
C ASP A 183 31.06 33.91 -30.68
N ASN A 184 30.39 34.96 -31.13
CA ASN A 184 30.16 35.25 -32.55
C ASN A 184 29.91 36.74 -32.84
N VAL A 185 30.23 37.65 -31.91
CA VAL A 185 30.01 39.10 -32.10
C VAL A 185 31.30 39.90 -32.36
N ILE A 186 32.50 39.32 -32.24
CA ILE A 186 33.77 40.08 -32.38
C ILE A 186 34.49 39.89 -33.75
N MET A 187 34.05 38.99 -34.64
CA MET A 187 34.69 38.83 -35.97
C MET A 187 33.76 39.17 -37.14
N LYS A 188 33.32 40.41 -37.21
CA LYS A 188 33.09 41.09 -38.51
C LYS A 188 33.65 42.51 -38.43
N SER A 189 34.98 42.60 -38.39
CA SER A 189 35.69 43.75 -38.93
C SER A 189 35.61 43.68 -40.45
N HIS A 190 34.91 44.62 -41.08
CA HIS A 190 35.33 45.25 -42.33
C HIS A 190 34.55 46.54 -42.52
#